data_AF-A0AA36HD33-F1
#
_entry.id   AF-A0AA36HD33-F1
#
_cell.length_a   1.000
_cell.length_b   1.000
_cell.length_c   1.000
_cell.angle_alpha   90.00
_cell.angle_beta   90.00
_cell.angle_gamma   90.00
#
_symmetry.space_group_name_H-M   'P 1'
#
loop_
_entity.id
_entity.type
_entity.pdbx_description
1 polymer ?
#
loop_
_entity_poly.entity_id
_entity_poly.type
_entity_poly.pdbx_seq_one_letter_code
_entity_poly.pdbx_strand_id
1 'polypeptide(L)'
;MGDFVIRRISTDMNITVEAANKIAKKMAVAISKYKDYLDLFLASQLCSSFLITAATSTFGWWLAFFVQNQNAVYYLNDTRRHADKVPSKELFLKSWQLYTE
;
A
#
# COMPACT_ATOMS: atom_id res chain seq x y z
N MET A 1 -13.22 14.79 13.20
CA MET A 1 -13.77 13.47 12.80
C MET A 1 -13.81 13.43 11.28
N GLY A 2 -12.72 12.98 10.65
CA GLY A 2 -12.69 12.76 9.21
C GLY A 2 -13.22 11.36 8.93
N ASP A 3 -14.32 11.29 8.21
CA ASP A 3 -14.96 10.04 7.79
C ASP A 3 -14.05 9.29 6.82
N PHE A 4 -13.37 8.25 7.31
CA PHE A 4 -12.57 7.37 6.46
C PHE A 4 -13.52 6.39 5.76
N VAL A 5 -13.79 6.62 4.48
CA VAL A 5 -14.56 5.67 3.65
C VAL A 5 -13.70 4.42 3.42
N ILE A 6 -13.94 3.37 4.21
CA ILE A 6 -13.34 2.04 4.00
C ILE A 6 -13.88 1.47 2.68
N ARG A 7 -13.16 1.68 1.57
CA ARG A 7 -13.42 0.98 0.32
C ARG A 7 -12.65 -0.32 0.31
N ARG A 8 -13.34 -1.45 0.13
CA ARG A 8 -12.73 -2.77 -0.09
C ARG A 8 -11.90 -2.71 -1.38
N ILE A 9 -10.60 -2.45 -1.27
CA ILE A 9 -9.68 -2.44 -2.41
C ILE A 9 -9.25 -3.88 -2.70
N SER A 10 -10.23 -4.67 -3.14
CA SER A 10 -10.09 -6.02 -3.66
C SER A 10 -10.71 -6.03 -5.06
N THR A 11 -10.30 -5.09 -5.90
CA THR A 11 -10.83 -4.98 -7.27
C THR A 11 -9.67 -4.76 -8.23
N ASP A 12 -9.83 -5.35 -9.43
CA ASP A 12 -9.02 -5.19 -10.63
C ASP A 12 -8.34 -3.81 -10.68
N MET A 13 -7.00 -3.81 -10.85
CA MET A 13 -6.16 -2.61 -10.81
C MET A 13 -6.67 -1.53 -11.77
N ASN A 14 -7.21 -1.93 -12.93
CA ASN A 14 -7.70 -0.98 -13.92
C ASN A 14 -8.97 -0.26 -13.43
N ILE A 15 -9.87 -1.01 -12.80
CA ILE A 15 -11.10 -0.47 -12.19
C ILE A 15 -10.75 0.38 -10.96
N THR A 16 -9.72 -0.01 -10.20
CA THR A 16 -9.27 0.78 -9.05
C THR A 16 -8.66 2.10 -9.50
N VAL A 17 -7.86 2.10 -10.57
CA VAL A 17 -7.29 3.32 -11.15
C VAL A 17 -8.38 4.23 -11.69
N GLU A 18 -9.40 3.69 -12.35
CA GLU A 18 -10.53 4.49 -12.84
C GLU A 18 -11.36 5.10 -11.69
N ALA A 19 -11.67 4.30 -10.67
CA ALA A 19 -12.37 4.76 -9.48
C ALA A 19 -11.55 5.79 -8.70
N ALA A 20 -10.24 5.57 -8.55
CA ALA A 20 -9.31 6.52 -7.96
C ALA A 20 -9.31 7.82 -8.78
N ASN A 21 -9.16 7.76 -10.10
CA ASN A 21 -9.20 8.93 -10.98
C ASN A 21 -10.50 9.73 -10.83
N LYS A 22 -11.63 9.04 -10.66
CA LYS A 22 -12.93 9.68 -10.40
C LYS A 22 -12.99 10.34 -9.03
N ILE A 23 -12.38 9.75 -8.01
CA ILE A 23 -12.27 10.34 -6.67
C ILE A 23 -11.30 11.52 -6.67
N ALA A 24 -10.14 11.39 -7.32
CA ALA A 24 -9.12 12.44 -7.47
C ALA A 24 -9.63 13.69 -8.20
N LYS A 25 -10.57 13.53 -9.13
CA LYS A 25 -11.26 14.66 -9.76
C LYS A 25 -12.24 15.36 -8.81
N LYS A 26 -12.73 14.67 -7.78
CA LYS A 26 -13.80 15.15 -6.89
C LYS A 26 -13.29 15.62 -5.52
N MET A 27 -12.22 15.01 -5.04
CA MET A 27 -11.45 15.35 -3.86
C MET A 27 -10.03 15.58 -4.38
N ALA A 28 -9.40 16.73 -4.11
CA ALA A 28 -8.08 17.09 -4.63
C ALA A 28 -6.96 16.13 -4.15
N VAL A 29 -6.99 14.90 -4.63
CA VAL A 29 -6.12 13.79 -4.29
C VAL A 29 -5.24 13.56 -5.51
N ALA A 30 -3.94 13.74 -5.36
CA ALA A 30 -2.98 13.49 -6.43
C ALA A 30 -2.78 11.98 -6.59
N ILE A 31 -3.05 11.47 -7.79
CA ILE A 31 -2.66 10.11 -8.18
C ILE A 31 -1.33 10.21 -8.90
N SER A 32 -0.33 9.50 -8.39
CA SER A 32 0.96 9.36 -9.06
C SER A 32 0.74 8.70 -10.44
N LYS A 33 1.14 9.40 -11.52
CA LYS A 33 1.23 8.85 -12.88
C LYS A 33 2.67 8.49 -13.26
N TYR A 34 3.57 8.49 -12.27
CA TYR A 34 4.97 8.21 -12.50
C TYR A 34 5.16 6.72 -12.81
N LYS A 35 6.24 6.40 -13.52
CA LYS A 35 6.60 5.01 -13.81
C LYS A 35 6.99 4.32 -12.51
N ASP A 36 6.71 3.03 -12.40
CA ASP A 36 6.93 2.23 -11.18
C ASP A 36 8.35 2.38 -10.59
N TYR A 37 9.37 2.55 -11.42
CA TYR A 37 10.75 2.76 -10.95
C TYR A 37 10.95 4.09 -10.22
N LEU A 38 10.18 5.13 -10.55
CA LEU A 38 10.24 6.41 -9.84
C LEU A 38 9.67 6.25 -8.44
N ASP A 39 8.58 5.50 -8.28
CA ASP A 39 8.03 5.22 -6.95
C ASP A 39 9.02 4.41 -6.09
N LEU A 40 9.73 3.44 -6.69
CA LEU A 40 10.82 2.73 -6.02
C LEU A 40 11.99 3.66 -5.62
N PHE A 41 12.38 4.55 -6.53
CA PHE A 41 13.43 5.54 -6.24
C PHE A 41 13.02 6.50 -5.13
N LEU A 42 11.79 7.03 -5.18
CA LEU A 42 11.26 7.93 -4.16
C LEU A 42 11.14 7.23 -2.81
N ALA A 43 10.70 5.97 -2.78
CA ALA A 43 10.71 5.16 -1.57
C ALA A 43 12.13 5.05 -0.97
N SER A 44 13.16 4.89 -1.82
CA SER A 44 14.56 4.83 -1.39
C SER A 44 15.15 6.15 -0.91
N GLN A 45 14.59 7.29 -1.32
CA GLN A 45 15.17 8.61 -1.04
C GLN A 45 14.41 9.39 0.03
N LEU A 46 13.08 9.23 0.11
CA LEU A 46 12.22 10.14 0.86
C LEU A 46 11.46 9.48 2.01
N CYS A 47 11.17 8.18 1.93
CA CYS A 47 10.37 7.52 2.94
C CYS A 47 11.18 7.26 4.21
N SER A 48 10.77 7.87 5.32
CA SER A 48 11.29 7.58 6.66
C SER A 48 10.49 6.49 7.39
N SER A 49 9.28 6.20 6.92
CA SER A 49 8.42 5.11 7.33
C SER A 49 7.57 4.64 6.16
N PHE A 50 7.12 3.39 6.20
CA PHE A 50 6.31 2.80 5.13
C PHE A 50 5.22 1.88 5.71
N LEU A 51 4.00 1.95 5.15
CA LEU A 51 2.86 1.12 5.58
C LEU A 51 2.36 0.27 4.41
N ILE A 52 2.44 -1.05 4.58
CA ILE A 52 1.88 -2.03 3.66
C ILE A 52 0.42 -2.30 4.04
N THR A 53 -0.52 -1.79 3.27
CA THR A 53 -1.96 -2.01 3.50
C THR A 53 -2.50 -3.28 2.85
N ALA A 54 -1.74 -3.87 1.92
CA ALA A 54 -2.10 -5.11 1.23
C ALA A 54 -0.87 -6.02 1.13
N ALA A 55 -0.73 -6.95 2.07
CA ALA A 55 0.41 -7.86 2.16
C ALA A 55 0.51 -8.82 0.95
N THR A 56 -0.53 -8.96 0.14
CA THR A 56 -0.51 -9.75 -1.10
C THR A 56 0.09 -9.01 -2.30
N SER A 57 0.44 -7.73 -2.17
CA SER A 57 1.01 -6.91 -3.24
C SER A 57 2.53 -7.03 -3.29
N THR A 58 3.07 -7.71 -4.30
CA THR A 58 4.53 -7.81 -4.53
C THR A 58 5.20 -6.45 -4.71
N PHE A 59 4.50 -5.48 -5.32
CA PHE A 59 5.02 -4.13 -5.48
C PHE A 59 5.16 -3.40 -4.14
N GLY A 60 4.21 -3.58 -3.22
CA GLY A 60 4.28 -3.02 -1.87
C GLY A 60 5.50 -3.52 -1.08
N TRP A 61 5.84 -4.81 -1.25
CA TRP A 61 7.05 -5.40 -0.65
C TRP A 61 8.34 -4.79 -1.20
N TRP A 62 8.40 -4.54 -2.51
CA TRP A 62 9.57 -3.90 -3.11
C TRP A 62 9.74 -2.46 -2.62
N LEU A 63 8.66 -1.68 -2.54
CA LEU A 63 8.72 -0.33 -1.98
C LEU A 63 9.23 -0.33 -0.53
N ALA A 64 8.69 -1.24 0.30
CA ALA A 64 9.09 -1.41 1.68
C ALA A 64 10.57 -1.81 1.83
N PHE A 65 11.06 -2.68 0.95
CA PHE A 65 12.46 -3.08 0.92
C PHE A 65 13.40 -1.92 0.58
N PHE A 66 13.01 -1.01 -0.31
CA PHE A 66 13.86 0.11 -0.71
C PHE A 66 13.89 1.27 0.30
N VAL A 67 12.94 1.35 1.22
CA VAL A 67 12.90 2.39 2.26
C VAL A 67 14.16 2.38 3.12
N GLN A 68 14.74 3.55 3.38
CA GLN A 68 16.00 3.65 4.15
C GLN A 68 15.86 3.11 5.57
N ASN A 69 14.73 3.40 6.21
CA ASN A 69 14.46 3.00 7.58
C ASN A 69 13.66 1.69 7.63
N GLN A 70 14.39 0.57 7.58
CA GLN A 70 13.83 -0.78 7.70
C GLN A 70 13.19 -1.07 9.07
N ASN A 71 13.43 -0.23 10.08
CA ASN A 71 12.83 -0.36 11.41
C ASN A 71 11.44 0.29 11.50
N ALA A 72 11.07 1.14 10.54
CA ALA A 72 9.79 1.85 10.48
C ALA A 72 8.94 1.35 9.29
N VAL A 73 9.01 0.05 9.01
CA VAL A 73 8.17 -0.62 8.04
C VAL A 73 7.09 -1.38 8.78
N TYR A 74 5.84 -1.02 8.48
CA TYR A 74 4.66 -1.56 9.10
C TYR A 74 3.79 -2.27 8.09
N TYR A 75 3.07 -3.28 8.54
CA TYR A 75 2.03 -3.91 7.74
C TYR A 75 0.71 -3.93 8.50
N LEU A 76 -0.37 -3.69 7.76
CA LEU A 76 -1.71 -3.84 8.27
C LEU A 76 -2.02 -5.33 8.38
N ASN A 77 -2.60 -5.75 9.51
CA ASN A 77 -3.11 -7.11 9.69
C ASN A 77 -4.44 -7.31 8.93
N ASP A 78 -4.42 -7.04 7.62
CA ASP A 78 -5.60 -7.24 6.81
C ASP A 78 -5.74 -8.73 6.50
N THR A 79 -6.71 -9.38 7.12
CA THR A 79 -7.07 -10.78 6.85
C THR A 79 -8.16 -10.89 5.79
N ARG A 80 -8.64 -9.75 5.26
CA ARG A 80 -9.66 -9.74 4.22
C ARG A 80 -9.07 -10.28 2.92
N ARG A 81 -9.94 -10.89 2.12
CA ARG A 81 -9.59 -11.40 0.79
C ARG A 81 -9.24 -10.22 -0.11
N HIS A 82 -8.03 -10.23 -0.69
CA HIS A 82 -7.58 -9.28 -1.70
C HIS A 82 -7.64 -9.96 -3.07
N ALA A 83 -8.70 -9.68 -3.80
CA ALA A 83 -9.08 -10.31 -5.07
C ALA A 83 -9.19 -11.84 -4.95
N ASP A 84 -8.32 -12.57 -5.62
CA ASP A 84 -8.20 -14.02 -5.58
C ASP A 84 -7.36 -14.53 -4.41
N LYS A 85 -6.64 -13.65 -3.71
CA LYS A 85 -5.62 -14.01 -2.71
C LYS A 85 -6.11 -13.76 -1.28
N VAL A 86 -5.83 -14.71 -0.39
CA VAL A 86 -5.99 -14.55 1.05
C VAL A 86 -4.61 -14.37 1.66
N PRO A 87 -4.35 -13.29 2.42
CA PRO A 87 -3.09 -13.09 3.13
C PRO A 87 -2.79 -14.29 4.04
N SER A 88 -1.72 -15.03 3.74
CA SER A 88 -1.22 -16.09 4.62
C SER A 88 -0.27 -15.51 5.66
N LYS A 89 -0.14 -16.18 6.81
CA LYS A 89 0.77 -15.75 7.87
C LYS A 89 2.24 -15.71 7.42
N GLU A 90 2.58 -16.46 6.38
CA GLU A 90 3.93 -16.54 5.81
C GLU A 90 4.33 -15.31 5.01
N LEU A 91 3.35 -14.52 4.56
CA LEU A 91 3.64 -13.25 3.89
C LEU A 91 4.24 -12.23 4.86
N PHE A 92 4.06 -12.38 6.17
CA PHE A 92 4.53 -11.40 7.14
C PHE A 92 5.95 -11.72 7.62
N LEU A 93 6.90 -10.84 7.31
CA LEU A 93 8.26 -10.92 7.84
C LEU A 93 8.25 -10.63 9.34
N LYS A 94 8.82 -11.55 10.13
CA LYS A 94 8.92 -11.43 11.61
C LYS A 94 9.72 -10.21 12.07
N SER A 95 10.60 -9.67 11.22
CA SER A 95 11.43 -8.51 11.51
C SER A 95 10.68 -7.19 11.42
N TRP A 96 9.56 -7.14 10.71
CA TRP A 96 8.78 -5.92 10.50
C TRP A 96 7.59 -5.86 11.47
N GLN A 97 7.08 -4.66 11.74
CA GLN A 97 6.11 -4.45 12.81
C GLN A 97 4.67 -4.53 12.31
N LEU A 98 3.80 -5.14 13.12
CA LEU A 98 2.36 -5.06 12.93
C LEU A 98 1.91 -3.63 13.26
N TYR A 99 1.16 -3.00 12.37
CA TYR A 99 0.54 -1.73 12.70
C TYR A 99 -0.60 -1.94 13.71
N THR A 100 -0.52 -1.29 14.86
CA THR A 100 -1.59 -1.23 15.88
C THR A 100 -2.06 0.21 16.01
N GLU A 101 -3.37 0.44 15.88
CA GLU A 101 -4.01 1.76 16.06
C GLU A 101 -3.90 2.29 17.50
#